data_AF-A0A674MCZ1-F1
#
_entry.id   AF-A0A674MCZ1-F1
#
_cell.length_a   1.000
_cell.length_b   1.000
_cell.length_c   1.000
_cell.angle_alpha   90.00
_cell.angle_beta   90.00
_cell.angle_gamma   90.00
#
_symmetry.space_group_name_H-M   'P 1'
#
loop_
_entity.id
_entity.type
_entity.pdbx_description
1 polymer ?
#
loop_
_entity_poly.entity_id
_entity_poly.type
_entity_poly.pdbx_seq_one_letter_code
_entity_poly.pdbx_strand_id
1 'polypeptide(L)'
;MNVSVCFDYIYSVCFIRFCLIYLLVWFYLAFDLHNKALNICSLTSNVFGVNQLGGVFINGRPLPDVVRQSIVELAGRGVRPCEISRRLRVSHGCVSKILARYNETGSIRPAVMGGSKPKVATPRVVQTILHLKRINPGMFAREIRDRLLLERVCDNENVPSVSSINRTLFSENYAWSI
;
A
#
# COMPACT_ATOMS: atom_id res chain seq x y z
N MET A 1 0.68 9.63 -73.99
CA MET A 1 0.10 10.59 -73.03
C MET A 1 -1.04 9.89 -72.27
N ASN A 2 -0.74 9.15 -71.20
CA ASN A 2 -1.77 8.57 -70.30
C ASN A 2 -1.10 8.08 -69.01
N VAL A 3 -0.55 9.01 -68.23
CA VAL A 3 0.06 8.68 -66.92
C VAL A 3 -0.37 9.66 -65.81
N SER A 4 -0.86 10.86 -66.15
CA SER A 4 -1.17 11.88 -65.11
C SER A 4 -2.51 11.66 -64.40
N VAL A 5 -3.53 11.12 -65.07
CA VAL A 5 -4.91 11.04 -64.49
C VAL A 5 -5.09 9.87 -63.51
N CYS A 6 -4.23 8.84 -63.59
CA CYS A 6 -4.26 7.71 -62.64
C CYS A 6 -3.58 8.03 -61.30
N PHE A 7 -2.67 9.01 -61.24
CA PHE A 7 -1.93 9.33 -60.02
C PHE A 7 -2.78 10.12 -59.02
N ASP A 8 -3.58 11.08 -59.48
CA ASP A 8 -4.45 11.90 -58.61
C ASP A 8 -5.61 11.10 -57.99
N TYR A 9 -6.14 10.11 -58.72
CA TYR A 9 -7.23 9.26 -58.21
C TYR A 9 -6.74 8.30 -57.12
N ILE A 10 -5.52 7.75 -57.28
CA ILE A 10 -4.92 6.86 -56.28
C ILE A 10 -4.54 7.63 -55.00
N TYR A 11 -4.01 8.85 -55.12
CA TYR A 11 -3.70 9.70 -53.96
C TYR A 11 -4.95 10.15 -53.19
N SER A 12 -6.01 10.52 -53.89
CA SER A 12 -7.28 10.93 -53.26
C SER A 12 -7.98 9.79 -52.50
N VAL A 13 -8.02 8.59 -53.09
CA VAL A 13 -8.62 7.40 -52.46
C VAL A 13 -7.77 6.88 -51.29
N CYS A 14 -6.44 6.96 -51.37
CA CYS A 14 -5.55 6.63 -50.26
C CYS A 14 -5.67 7.63 -49.10
N PHE A 15 -5.82 8.92 -49.36
CA PHE A 15 -5.95 9.95 -48.31
C PHE A 15 -7.27 9.84 -47.54
N ILE A 16 -8.38 9.60 -48.23
CA ILE A 16 -9.70 9.36 -47.60
C ILE A 16 -9.66 8.09 -46.73
N ARG A 17 -9.01 7.04 -47.23
CA ARG A 17 -8.86 5.77 -46.51
C ARG A 17 -7.94 5.90 -45.30
N PHE A 18 -6.90 6.74 -45.36
CA PHE A 18 -6.05 7.05 -44.22
C PHE A 18 -6.79 7.88 -43.15
N CYS A 19 -7.56 8.89 -43.56
CA CYS A 19 -8.42 9.67 -42.65
C CYS A 19 -9.48 8.81 -41.96
N LEU A 20 -10.11 7.87 -42.67
CA LEU A 20 -11.08 6.93 -42.08
C LEU A 20 -10.42 5.96 -41.09
N ILE A 21 -9.22 5.45 -41.39
CA ILE A 21 -8.46 4.61 -40.45
C ILE A 21 -8.08 5.41 -39.21
N TYR A 22 -7.61 6.66 -39.36
CA TYR A 22 -7.30 7.52 -38.22
C TYR A 22 -8.53 7.83 -37.36
N LEU A 23 -9.68 8.11 -37.97
CA LEU A 23 -10.94 8.33 -37.25
C LEU A 23 -11.44 7.06 -36.55
N LEU A 24 -11.33 5.88 -37.18
CA LEU A 24 -11.69 4.61 -36.57
C LEU A 24 -10.75 4.24 -35.42
N VAL A 25 -9.44 4.47 -35.56
CA VAL A 25 -8.46 4.25 -34.49
C VAL A 25 -8.67 5.24 -33.34
N TRP A 26 -8.97 6.51 -33.62
CA TRP A 26 -9.34 7.50 -32.60
C TRP A 26 -10.64 7.13 -31.89
N PHE A 27 -11.65 6.66 -32.63
CA PHE A 27 -12.91 6.19 -32.05
C PHE A 27 -12.71 4.95 -31.19
N TYR A 28 -11.89 3.99 -31.64
CA TYR A 28 -11.57 2.78 -30.88
C TYR A 28 -10.74 3.09 -29.62
N LEU A 29 -9.77 4.00 -29.71
CA LEU A 29 -8.98 4.47 -28.56
C LEU A 29 -9.84 5.29 -27.58
N ALA A 30 -10.72 6.15 -28.06
CA ALA A 30 -11.65 6.90 -27.23
C ALA A 30 -12.68 5.98 -26.55
N PHE A 31 -13.17 4.97 -27.28
CA PHE A 31 -14.05 3.93 -26.75
C PHE A 31 -13.32 3.06 -25.72
N ASP A 32 -12.06 2.69 -25.94
CA ASP A 32 -11.25 1.93 -24.98
C ASP A 32 -10.89 2.78 -23.74
N LEU A 33 -10.63 4.08 -23.90
CA LEU A 33 -10.49 5.01 -22.76
C LEU A 33 -11.78 5.12 -21.96
N HIS A 34 -12.93 5.19 -22.62
CA HIS A 34 -14.23 5.24 -21.98
C HIS A 34 -14.54 3.93 -21.23
N ASN A 35 -14.25 2.77 -21.84
CA ASN A 35 -14.41 1.46 -21.20
C ASN A 35 -13.44 1.27 -20.02
N LYS A 36 -12.18 1.73 -20.12
CA LYS A 36 -11.24 1.75 -19.00
C LYS A 36 -11.72 2.67 -17.87
N ALA A 37 -12.26 3.84 -18.21
CA ALA A 37 -12.85 4.75 -17.22
C ALA A 37 -14.07 4.12 -16.51
N LEU A 38 -14.94 3.43 -17.24
CA LEU A 38 -16.09 2.70 -16.66
C LEU A 38 -15.65 1.53 -15.77
N ASN A 39 -14.59 0.81 -16.13
CA ASN A 39 -14.05 -0.29 -15.33
C ASN A 39 -13.36 0.21 -14.04
N ILE A 40 -12.66 1.35 -14.10
CA ILE A 40 -12.14 2.03 -12.91
C ILE A 40 -13.30 2.48 -12.00
N CYS A 41 -14.39 3.01 -12.57
CA CYS A 41 -15.56 3.44 -11.81
C CYS A 41 -16.32 2.28 -11.13
N SER A 42 -16.32 1.07 -11.70
CA SER A 42 -16.95 -0.10 -11.07
C SER A 42 -16.08 -0.73 -9.98
N LEU A 43 -14.75 -0.71 -10.12
CA LEU A 43 -13.83 -1.17 -9.08
C LEU A 43 -13.83 -0.28 -7.83
N THR A 44 -14.05 1.03 -7.98
CA THR A 44 -14.15 1.95 -6.83
C THR A 44 -15.41 1.68 -6.00
N SER A 45 -16.54 1.32 -6.61
CA SER A 45 -17.79 1.10 -5.86
C SER A 45 -17.74 0.00 -4.79
N ASN A 46 -16.82 -0.98 -4.89
CA ASN A 46 -16.67 -2.01 -3.85
C ASN A 46 -15.71 -1.63 -2.71
N VAL A 47 -14.91 -0.57 -2.87
CA VAL A 47 -13.89 -0.13 -1.90
C VAL A 47 -14.39 1.04 -1.04
N PHE A 48 -15.20 1.91 -1.63
CA PHE A 48 -15.76 3.09 -0.97
C PHE A 48 -17.17 2.81 -0.46
N GLY A 49 -17.38 3.04 0.84
CA GLY A 49 -18.69 3.01 1.48
C GLY A 49 -19.19 4.43 1.77
N VAL A 50 -20.52 4.58 1.87
CA VAL A 50 -21.15 5.80 2.38
C VAL A 50 -21.82 5.46 3.71
N ASN A 51 -21.52 6.22 4.74
CA ASN A 51 -22.12 6.02 6.06
C ASN A 51 -23.52 6.68 6.15
N GLN A 52 -24.23 6.44 7.27
CA GLN A 52 -25.58 6.99 7.50
C GLN A 52 -25.64 8.53 7.56
N LEU A 53 -24.50 9.20 7.76
CA LEU A 53 -24.37 10.65 7.75
C LEU A 53 -24.00 11.20 6.36
N GLY A 54 -23.96 10.35 5.33
CA GLY A 54 -23.59 10.72 3.96
C GLY A 54 -22.09 10.99 3.78
N GLY A 55 -21.24 10.52 4.70
CA GLY A 55 -19.80 10.62 4.61
C GLY A 55 -19.18 9.43 3.89
N VAL A 56 -18.22 9.70 3.00
CA VAL A 56 -17.50 8.67 2.24
C VAL A 56 -16.34 8.12 3.08
N PHE A 57 -16.17 6.81 3.08
CA PHE A 57 -15.09 6.13 3.77
C PHE A 57 -14.58 4.93 2.97
N ILE A 58 -13.37 4.45 3.31
CA ILE A 58 -12.79 3.26 2.69
C ILE A 58 -12.76 2.15 3.73
N ASN A 59 -13.38 1.01 3.41
CA ASN A 59 -13.37 -0.15 4.30
C ASN A 59 -11.94 -0.64 4.59
N GLY A 60 -11.62 -0.86 5.87
CA GLY A 60 -10.31 -1.36 6.30
C GLY A 60 -9.15 -0.34 6.23
N ARG A 61 -9.40 0.91 5.84
CA ARG A 61 -8.39 1.97 5.82
C ARG A 61 -8.65 3.01 6.92
N PRO A 62 -7.60 3.61 7.50
CA PRO A 62 -7.76 4.72 8.43
C PRO A 62 -8.36 5.94 7.71
N LEU A 63 -9.08 6.77 8.47
CA LEU A 63 -9.60 8.04 7.99
C LEU A 63 -8.44 8.95 7.52
N PRO A 64 -8.59 9.74 6.45
CA PRO A 64 -7.54 10.64 5.98
C PRO A 64 -7.05 11.58 7.08
N ASP A 65 -5.74 11.84 7.12
CA ASP A 65 -5.10 12.65 8.17
C ASP A 65 -5.69 14.06 8.26
N VAL A 66 -6.07 14.66 7.13
CA VAL A 66 -6.73 15.97 7.08
C VAL A 66 -8.02 15.98 7.92
N VAL A 67 -8.87 14.95 7.77
CA VAL A 67 -10.13 14.85 8.52
C VAL A 67 -9.85 14.58 10.00
N ARG A 68 -8.83 13.75 10.32
CA ARG A 68 -8.41 13.47 11.69
C ARG A 68 -7.92 14.74 12.39
N GLN A 69 -7.18 15.59 11.67
CA GLN A 69 -6.73 16.90 12.15
C GLN A 69 -7.92 17.84 12.37
N SER A 70 -8.87 17.93 11.45
CA SER A 70 -10.08 18.74 11.63
C SER A 70 -10.93 18.31 12.84
N ILE A 71 -10.99 17.00 13.15
CA ILE A 71 -11.66 16.50 14.36
C ILE A 71 -11.03 17.09 15.62
N VAL A 72 -9.69 17.01 15.72
CA VAL A 72 -8.94 17.50 16.88
C VAL A 72 -9.04 19.02 16.97
N GLU A 73 -8.92 19.72 15.86
CA GLU A 73 -9.01 21.18 15.80
C GLU A 73 -10.38 21.70 16.28
N LEU A 74 -11.47 21.09 15.80
CA LEU A 74 -12.82 21.47 16.23
C LEU A 74 -13.04 21.19 17.73
N ALA A 75 -12.53 20.06 18.23
CA ALA A 75 -12.59 19.75 19.65
C ALA A 75 -11.78 20.75 20.50
N GLY A 76 -10.60 21.17 20.02
CA GLY A 76 -9.77 22.19 20.66
C GLY A 76 -10.45 23.57 20.72
N ARG A 77 -11.35 23.86 19.77
CA ARG A 77 -12.22 25.05 19.79
C ARG A 77 -13.48 24.89 20.67
N GLY A 78 -13.60 23.79 21.42
CA GLY A 78 -14.73 23.52 22.31
C GLY A 78 -16.00 22.99 21.62
N VAL A 79 -15.93 22.59 20.34
CA VAL A 79 -17.09 22.03 19.62
C VAL A 79 -17.42 20.65 20.16
N ARG A 80 -18.71 20.38 20.40
CA ARG A 80 -19.17 19.11 20.96
C ARG A 80 -18.92 17.95 19.98
N PRO A 81 -18.50 16.75 20.42
CA PRO A 81 -18.22 15.61 19.53
C PRO A 81 -19.40 15.21 18.63
N CYS A 82 -20.64 15.34 19.11
CA CYS A 82 -21.85 15.08 18.31
C CYS A 82 -22.01 16.07 17.15
N GLU A 83 -21.56 17.31 17.32
CA GLU A 83 -21.58 18.33 16.28
C GLU A 83 -20.44 18.14 15.29
N ILE A 84 -19.24 17.80 15.78
CA ILE A 84 -18.09 17.42 14.92
C ILE A 84 -18.48 16.26 14.00
N SER A 85 -19.13 15.23 14.55
CA SER A 85 -19.62 14.07 13.80
C SER A 85 -20.55 14.47 12.64
N ARG A 86 -21.49 15.39 12.90
CA ARG A 86 -22.43 15.89 11.88
C ARG A 86 -21.74 16.78 10.84
N ARG A 87 -20.86 17.70 11.27
CA ARG A 87 -20.15 18.64 10.38
C ARG A 87 -19.20 17.90 9.42
N LEU A 88 -18.45 16.92 9.94
CA LEU A 88 -17.47 16.17 9.15
C LEU A 88 -18.07 14.90 8.51
N ARG A 89 -19.34 14.59 8.78
CA ARG A 89 -20.03 13.36 8.33
C ARG A 89 -19.26 12.08 8.70
N VAL A 90 -18.64 12.08 9.88
CA VAL A 90 -17.89 10.94 10.43
C VAL A 90 -18.70 10.33 11.56
N SER A 91 -18.72 9.00 11.69
CA SER A 91 -19.47 8.34 12.77
C SER A 91 -19.01 8.79 14.15
N HIS A 92 -19.96 8.94 15.08
CA HIS A 92 -19.67 9.38 16.45
C HIS A 92 -18.60 8.51 17.14
N GLY A 93 -18.66 7.18 16.96
CA GLY A 93 -17.67 6.25 17.51
C GLY A 93 -16.26 6.48 16.95
N CYS A 94 -16.11 6.86 15.67
CA CYS A 94 -14.81 7.21 15.10
C CYS A 94 -14.27 8.51 15.68
N VAL A 95 -15.11 9.55 15.80
CA VAL A 95 -14.75 10.82 16.43
C VAL A 95 -14.28 10.59 17.87
N SER A 96 -15.04 9.84 18.67
CA SER A 96 -14.68 9.52 20.06
C SER A 96 -13.35 8.77 20.17
N LYS A 97 -13.10 7.80 19.28
CA LYS A 97 -11.86 7.00 19.28
C LYS A 97 -10.64 7.82 18.91
N ILE A 98 -10.79 8.77 17.97
CA ILE A 98 -9.71 9.68 17.59
C ILE A 98 -9.37 10.64 18.74
N LEU A 99 -10.39 11.25 19.36
CA LEU A 99 -10.17 12.18 20.47
C LEU A 99 -9.58 11.49 21.70
N ALA A 100 -10.04 10.28 22.06
CA ALA A 100 -9.46 9.51 23.15
C ALA A 100 -7.96 9.24 22.92
N ARG A 101 -7.60 8.72 21.74
CA ARG A 101 -6.20 8.48 21.36
C ARG A 101 -5.35 9.75 21.32
N TYR A 102 -5.93 10.86 20.87
CA TYR A 102 -5.24 12.15 20.86
C TYR A 102 -4.95 12.65 22.28
N ASN A 103 -5.91 12.52 23.20
CA ASN A 103 -5.71 12.90 24.60
C ASN A 103 -4.67 12.02 25.31
N GLU A 104 -4.55 10.74 24.93
CA GLU A 104 -3.57 9.81 25.49
C GLU A 104 -2.15 10.01 24.94
N THR A 105 -2.02 10.27 23.63
CA THR A 105 -0.73 10.20 22.92
C THR A 105 -0.29 11.50 22.27
N GLY A 106 -1.17 12.48 22.11
CA GLY A 106 -0.95 13.70 21.33
C GLY A 106 -0.85 13.47 19.81
N SER A 107 -0.96 12.23 19.32
CA SER A 107 -0.75 11.91 17.91
C SER A 107 -2.04 11.77 17.14
N ILE A 108 -2.14 12.49 16.01
CA ILE A 108 -3.21 12.30 15.05
C ILE A 108 -3.00 11.07 14.18
N ARG A 109 -1.82 10.44 14.17
CA ARG A 109 -1.52 9.34 13.24
C ARG A 109 -2.27 8.06 13.63
N PRO A 110 -2.83 7.31 12.67
CA PRO A 110 -3.44 6.02 12.95
C PRO A 110 -2.40 5.05 13.53
N ALA A 111 -2.86 4.05 14.30
CA ALA A 111 -1.97 2.99 14.74
C ALA A 111 -1.47 2.21 13.52
N VAL A 112 -0.27 1.65 13.60
CA VAL A 112 0.24 0.74 12.57
C VAL A 112 -0.73 -0.44 12.48
N MET A 113 -1.48 -0.50 11.37
CA MET A 113 -2.43 -1.56 11.09
C MET A 113 -1.72 -2.66 10.31
N GLY A 114 -1.71 -3.86 10.85
CA GLY A 114 -1.09 -5.02 10.20
C GLY A 114 0.36 -5.26 10.65
N GLY A 115 0.74 -6.53 10.59
CA GLY A 115 1.99 -7.07 11.08
C GLY A 115 1.71 -8.38 11.81
N SER A 116 2.28 -9.49 11.33
CA SER A 116 2.35 -10.70 12.13
C SER A 116 3.41 -10.49 13.19
N LYS A 117 3.10 -10.81 14.45
CA LYS A 117 4.16 -11.00 15.44
C LYS A 117 5.09 -12.09 14.89
N PRO A 118 6.41 -11.88 14.82
CA PRO A 118 7.31 -12.91 14.35
C PRO A 118 7.17 -14.13 15.28
N LYS A 119 6.61 -15.23 14.76
CA LYS A 119 6.38 -16.46 15.55
C LYS A 119 7.68 -17.14 15.99
N VAL A 120 8.76 -16.92 15.24
CA VAL A 120 10.02 -17.69 15.35
C VAL A 120 11.24 -16.78 15.57
N ALA A 121 11.20 -15.54 15.12
CA ALA A 121 12.27 -14.56 15.33
C ALA A 121 12.07 -13.81 16.65
N THR A 122 12.18 -14.53 17.76
CA THR A 122 12.21 -13.89 19.08
C THR A 122 13.44 -12.97 19.18
N PRO A 123 13.39 -11.88 19.96
CA PRO A 123 14.52 -10.94 20.08
C PRO A 123 15.82 -11.62 20.48
N ARG A 124 15.75 -12.63 21.36
CA ARG A 124 16.90 -13.43 21.81
C ARG A 124 17.57 -14.20 20.66
N VAL A 125 16.77 -14.81 19.79
CA VAL A 125 17.28 -15.56 18.63
C VAL A 125 17.93 -14.61 17.63
N VAL A 126 17.29 -13.46 17.35
CA VAL A 126 17.85 -12.42 16.46
C VAL A 126 19.19 -11.91 16.98
N GLN A 127 19.28 -11.58 18.27
CA GLN A 127 20.53 -11.14 18.89
C GLN A 127 21.65 -12.18 18.79
N THR A 128 21.32 -13.46 19.01
CA THR A 128 22.29 -14.56 18.91
C THR A 128 22.79 -14.74 17.47
N ILE A 129 21.90 -14.66 16.48
CA ILE A 129 22.24 -14.72 15.05
C ILE A 129 23.25 -13.61 14.69
N LEU A 130 22.96 -12.36 15.10
CA LEU A 130 23.84 -11.21 14.83
C LEU A 130 25.18 -11.34 15.55
N HIS A 131 25.18 -11.84 16.79
CA HIS A 131 26.39 -12.07 17.57
C HIS A 131 27.31 -13.10 16.92
N LEU A 132 26.78 -14.27 16.53
CA LEU A 132 27.56 -15.34 15.89
C LEU A 132 28.19 -14.87 14.58
N LYS A 133 27.43 -14.13 13.76
CA LYS A 133 27.92 -13.61 12.49
C LYS A 133 28.91 -12.45 12.67
N ARG A 134 28.83 -11.69 13.77
CA ARG A 134 29.83 -10.68 14.13
C ARG A 134 31.15 -11.29 14.59
N ILE A 135 31.11 -12.39 15.34
CA ILE A 135 32.32 -13.11 15.78
C ILE A 135 33.00 -13.78 14.59
N ASN A 136 32.23 -14.41 13.71
CA ASN A 136 32.75 -15.06 12.51
C ASN A 136 31.94 -14.64 11.27
N PRO A 137 32.39 -13.61 10.53
CA PRO A 137 31.73 -13.15 9.30
C PRO A 137 31.66 -14.22 8.21
N GLY A 138 32.55 -15.22 8.23
CA GLY A 138 32.54 -16.35 7.29
C GLY A 138 31.44 -17.38 7.57
N MET A 139 30.81 -17.35 8.76
CA MET A 139 29.83 -18.35 9.17
C MET A 139 28.57 -18.30 8.30
N PHE A 140 28.18 -19.44 7.71
CA PHE A 140 27.00 -19.54 6.85
C PHE A 140 25.71 -19.65 7.67
N ALA A 141 24.59 -19.25 7.09
CA ALA A 141 23.29 -19.29 7.78
C ALA A 141 22.86 -20.70 8.22
N ARG A 142 23.29 -21.75 7.51
CA ARG A 142 23.08 -23.14 7.96
C ARG A 142 23.88 -23.45 9.24
N GLU A 143 25.12 -22.99 9.32
CA GLU A 143 25.97 -23.18 10.50
C GLU A 143 25.44 -22.40 11.69
N ILE A 144 24.94 -21.18 11.47
CA ILE A 144 24.23 -20.41 12.49
C ILE A 144 23.02 -21.18 12.99
N ARG A 145 22.22 -21.77 12.10
CA ARG A 145 21.07 -22.60 12.47
C ARG A 145 21.49 -23.77 13.36
N ASP A 146 22.53 -24.49 12.96
CA ASP A 146 23.03 -25.66 13.68
C ASP A 146 23.59 -25.24 15.06
N ARG A 147 24.20 -24.05 15.17
CA ARG A 147 24.68 -23.48 16.43
C ARG A 147 23.55 -23.07 17.37
N LEU A 148 22.46 -22.49 16.85
CA LEU A 148 21.27 -22.15 17.64
C LEU A 148 20.66 -23.38 18.32
N LEU A 149 20.66 -24.53 17.64
CA LEU A 149 20.22 -25.81 18.20
C LEU A 149 21.23 -26.35 19.22
N LEU A 150 22.52 -26.28 18.91
CA LEU A 150 23.58 -26.77 19.80
C LEU A 150 23.64 -26.02 21.14
N GLU A 151 23.49 -24.70 21.11
CA GLU A 151 23.49 -23.84 22.30
C GLU A 151 22.12 -23.80 23.00
N ARG A 152 21.15 -24.59 22.52
CA ARG A 152 19.76 -24.66 23.02
C ARG A 152 19.08 -23.30 23.12
N VAL A 153 19.40 -22.41 22.18
CA VAL A 153 18.69 -21.14 22.00
C VAL A 153 17.36 -21.39 21.29
N CYS A 154 17.35 -22.39 20.40
CA CYS A 154 16.17 -22.90 19.71
C CYS A 154 16.06 -24.43 19.87
N ASP A 155 14.83 -24.93 19.78
CA ASP A 155 14.44 -26.33 19.60
C ASP A 155 14.11 -26.59 18.11
N ASN A 156 13.98 -27.86 17.73
CA ASN A 156 13.64 -28.24 16.34
C ASN A 156 12.33 -27.62 15.81
N GLU A 157 11.39 -27.28 16.69
CA GLU A 157 10.11 -26.68 16.31
C GLU A 157 10.16 -25.15 16.16
N ASN A 158 11.09 -24.50 16.86
CA ASN A 158 11.18 -23.04 16.95
C ASN A 158 12.46 -22.48 16.29
N VAL A 159 13.27 -23.31 15.66
CA VAL A 159 14.47 -22.87 14.95
C VAL A 159 14.08 -22.16 13.65
N PRO A 160 14.63 -20.95 13.37
CA PRO A 160 14.35 -20.26 12.12
C PRO A 160 14.93 -21.02 10.92
N SER A 161 14.21 -20.96 9.80
CA SER A 161 14.73 -21.47 8.53
C SER A 161 15.97 -20.68 8.07
N VAL A 162 16.82 -21.31 7.26
CA VAL A 162 18.02 -20.66 6.68
C VAL A 162 17.66 -19.35 5.97
N SER A 163 16.56 -19.32 5.22
CA SER A 163 16.06 -18.10 4.57
C SER A 163 15.64 -17.02 5.57
N SER A 164 15.08 -17.40 6.72
CA SER A 164 14.71 -16.44 7.77
C SER A 164 15.94 -15.83 8.42
N ILE A 165 16.96 -16.65 8.70
CA ILE A 165 18.26 -16.18 9.22
C ILE A 165 18.88 -15.19 8.24
N ASN A 166 18.95 -15.53 6.95
CA ASN A 166 19.47 -14.62 5.92
C ASN A 166 18.70 -13.29 5.89
N ARG A 167 17.36 -13.32 5.94
CA ARG A 167 16.56 -12.08 6.01
C ARG A 167 16.90 -11.23 7.24
N THR A 168 17.06 -11.85 8.41
CA THR A 168 17.45 -11.16 9.65
C THR A 168 18.83 -10.52 9.54
N LEU A 169 19.79 -11.21 8.92
CA LEU A 169 21.09 -10.63 8.63
C LEU A 169 20.92 -9.38 7.73
N PHE A 170 20.27 -9.52 6.57
CA PHE A 170 20.08 -8.40 5.65
C PHE A 170 19.28 -7.22 6.22
N SER A 171 18.29 -7.47 7.09
CA SER A 171 17.45 -6.40 7.65
C SER A 171 18.17 -5.58 8.71
N GLU A 172 19.03 -6.20 9.51
CA GLU A 172 19.61 -5.55 10.69
C GLU A 172 20.99 -4.96 10.43
N ASN A 173 21.93 -5.58 9.69
CA ASN A 173 23.31 -5.06 9.57
C ASN A 173 24.24 -5.76 8.52
N TYR A 174 23.83 -6.01 7.26
CA TYR A 174 24.77 -6.44 6.18
C TYR A 174 24.66 -5.64 4.87
N ALA A 175 24.18 -4.40 4.94
CA ALA A 175 24.06 -3.54 3.77
C ALA A 175 25.36 -2.76 3.41
N TRP A 176 26.47 -2.89 4.16
CA TRP A 176 27.66 -2.03 3.98
C TRP A 176 29.02 -2.73 4.09
N SER A 177 29.15 -4.00 3.72
CA SER A 177 30.48 -4.65 3.70
C SER A 177 30.63 -5.66 2.55
N ILE A 178 30.29 -5.22 1.34
CA ILE A 178 30.86 -5.70 0.09
C ILE A 178 31.30 -4.47 -0.70
#